data_AF-A0A969GKA6-F1
#
_entry.id   AF-A0A969GKA6-F1
#
_cell.length_a   1.000
_cell.length_b   1.000
_cell.length_c   1.000
_cell.angle_alpha   90.00
_cell.angle_beta   90.00
_cell.angle_gamma   90.00
#
_symmetry.space_group_name_H-M   'P 1'
#
loop_
_entity.id
_entity.type
_entity.pdbx_description
1 polymer ?
#
loop_
_entity_poly.entity_id
_entity_poly.type
_entity_poly.pdbx_seq_one_letter_code
_entity_poly.pdbx_strand_id
1 'polypeptide(L)' 'MTQQHGYMLAGGLGSLAGQILRIGHMGKASTPEYLLPCLLGIEAFVREVKGEELPVGAVLAGLAEVGTRPGKMIREE' A
#
# COMPACT_ATOMS: atom_id res chain seq x y z
N MET A 1 7.18 -9.59 -9.95
CA MET A 1 5.96 -9.44 -9.10
C MET A 1 4.75 -9.07 -9.97
N THR A 2 4.45 -9.84 -11.02
CA THR A 2 3.34 -9.55 -11.95
C THR A 2 2.30 -10.66 -12.02
N GLN A 3 2.59 -11.86 -11.51
CA GLN A 3 1.79 -13.05 -11.86
C GLN A 3 0.69 -13.42 -10.85
N GLN A 4 0.69 -12.92 -9.61
CA GLN A 4 -0.24 -13.41 -8.58
C GLN A 4 -1.43 -12.50 -8.26
N HIS A 5 -1.32 -11.18 -8.50
CA HIS A 5 -2.32 -10.25 -7.96
C HIS A 5 -2.77 -9.15 -8.93
N GLY A 6 -2.32 -9.16 -10.18
CA GLY A 6 -2.84 -8.24 -11.22
C GLY A 6 -2.44 -6.76 -11.08
N TYR A 7 -1.56 -6.41 -10.15
CA TYR A 7 -0.98 -5.07 -9.99
C TYR A 7 0.55 -5.11 -10.01
N MET A 8 1.16 -4.00 -10.43
CA MET A 8 2.61 -3.81 -10.46
C MET A 8 2.99 -2.70 -9.49
N LEU A 9 3.95 -2.98 -8.61
CA LEU A 9 4.55 -1.99 -7.72
C LEU A 9 5.98 -1.71 -8.16
N ALA A 10 6.37 -0.44 -8.14
CA ALA A 10 7.73 -0.05 -8.45
C ALA A 10 8.63 -0.29 -7.23
N GLY A 11 9.86 -0.76 -7.47
CA GLY A 11 10.88 -0.81 -6.43
C GLY A 11 11.56 0.54 -6.19
N GLY A 12 12.42 0.58 -5.18
CA GLY A 12 13.44 1.63 -5.03
C GLY A 12 14.48 1.58 -6.15
N LEU A 13 15.19 2.69 -6.32
CA LEU A 13 16.32 2.82 -7.25
C LEU A 13 17.60 3.10 -6.47
N GLY A 14 18.76 2.90 -7.12
CA GLY A 14 20.07 3.17 -6.52
C GLY A 14 20.28 2.39 -5.23
N SER A 15 20.69 3.08 -4.16
CA SER A 15 20.91 2.48 -2.84
C SER A 15 19.66 1.84 -2.23
N LEU A 16 18.46 2.22 -2.68
CA LEU A 16 17.18 1.70 -2.15
C LEU A 16 16.62 0.54 -3.00
N ALA A 17 17.34 0.10 -4.03
CA ALA A 17 16.94 -1.04 -4.85
C ALA A 17 16.76 -2.30 -3.99
N GLY A 18 15.58 -2.92 -4.07
CA GLY A 18 15.23 -4.11 -3.30
C GLY A 18 14.86 -3.87 -1.82
N GLN A 19 15.02 -2.65 -1.31
CA GLN A 19 14.73 -2.31 0.09
C GLN A 19 13.32 -1.75 0.29
N ILE A 20 12.83 -0.98 -0.69
CA ILE A 20 11.53 -0.31 -0.61
C ILE A 20 10.64 -0.64 -1.80
N LEU A 21 9.34 -0.43 -1.60
CA LEU A 21 8.33 -0.35 -2.64
C LEU A 21 7.82 1.09 -2.73
N ARG A 22 7.49 1.52 -3.94
CA ARG A 22 6.89 2.83 -4.22
C ARG A 22 5.50 2.63 -4.79
N ILE A 23 4.52 3.25 -4.13
CA ILE A 23 3.12 3.25 -4.54
C ILE A 23 2.81 4.65 -5.04
N GLY A 24 2.63 4.80 -6.35
CA GLY A 24 2.33 6.09 -6.96
C GLY A 24 0.82 6.31 -7.01
N HIS A 25 0.33 7.36 -6.36
CA HIS A 25 -1.06 7.81 -6.45
C HIS A 25 -1.19 8.95 -7.44
N MET A 26 -1.17 8.62 -8.74
CA MET A 26 -1.23 9.61 -9.82
C MET A 26 -2.44 9.37 -10.73
N GLY A 27 -3.18 10.44 -11.03
CA GLY A 27 -4.35 10.38 -11.91
C GLY A 27 -5.38 9.36 -11.42
N LYS A 28 -5.78 8.42 -12.26
CA LYS A 28 -6.77 7.39 -11.89
C LYS A 28 -6.32 6.51 -10.71
N ALA A 29 -5.01 6.34 -10.50
CA ALA A 29 -4.49 5.54 -9.39
C ALA A 29 -4.61 6.23 -8.01
N SER A 30 -5.04 7.49 -7.97
CA SER A 30 -5.35 8.19 -6.71
C SER A 30 -6.81 8.01 -6.26
N THR A 31 -7.64 7.26 -7.00
CA THR A 31 -9.02 7.01 -6.60
C THR A 31 -9.14 5.81 -5.66
N PRO A 32 -10.18 5.76 -4.81
CA PRO A 32 -10.43 4.62 -3.92
C PRO A 32 -10.51 3.28 -4.65
N GLU A 33 -11.02 3.27 -5.89
CA GLU A 33 -11.14 2.05 -6.71
C GLU A 33 -9.79 1.40 -7.01
N TYR A 34 -8.69 2.17 -7.05
CA TYR A 34 -7.34 1.63 -7.25
C TYR A 34 -6.61 1.40 -5.92
N LEU A 35 -6.90 2.23 -4.92
CA LEU A 35 -6.24 2.19 -3.62
C LEU A 35 -6.64 0.95 -2.82
N LEU A 36 -7.93 0.60 -2.78
CA LEU A 36 -8.42 -0.54 -2.00
C LEU A 36 -7.85 -1.89 -2.50
N PRO A 37 -7.91 -2.24 -3.80
CA PRO A 37 -7.29 -3.48 -4.29
C PRO A 37 -5.78 -3.52 -4.06
N CYS A 38 -5.10 -2.38 -4.21
CA CYS A 38 -3.67 -2.30 -3.96
C CYS A 38 -3.33 -2.66 -2.51
N LEU A 39 -4.01 -2.06 -1.53
CA LEU A 39 -3.72 -2.31 -0.13
C LEU A 39 -4.12 -3.73 0.31
N LEU A 40 -5.26 -4.24 -0.14
CA LEU A 40 -5.65 -5.65 0.11
C LEU A 40 -4.62 -6.62 -0.47
N GLY A 41 -4.07 -6.29 -1.63
CA GLY A 41 -3.00 -7.03 -2.24
C GLY A 41 -1.68 -7.01 -1.46
N ILE A 42 -1.35 -5.88 -0.85
CA ILE A 42 -0.19 -5.77 0.06
C ILE A 42 -0.42 -6.61 1.32
N GLU A 43 -1.62 -6.57 1.89
CA GLU A 43 -2.00 -7.41 3.04
C GLU A 43 -1.78 -8.90 2.74
N ALA A 44 -2.26 -9.36 1.58
CA ALA A 44 -2.06 -10.72 1.10
C ALA A 44 -0.58 -11.04 0.92
N PHE A 45 0.20 -10.15 0.29
CA PHE A 45 1.64 -10.35 0.11
C PHE A 45 2.40 -10.47 1.44
N VAL A 46 2.07 -9.63 2.43
CA VAL A 46 2.70 -9.68 3.76
C VAL A 46 2.42 -11.02 4.44
N ARG A 47 1.18 -11.50 4.38
CA ARG A 47 0.82 -12.81 4.95
C ARG A 47 1.41 -13.99 4.19
N GLU A 48 1.24 -14.02 2.87
CA GLU A 48 1.46 -15.20 2.05
C GLU A 48 2.90 -15.33 1.56
N VAL A 49 3.58 -14.20 1.33
CA VAL A 49 4.94 -14.20 0.75
C VAL A 49 5.98 -13.83 1.80
N LYS A 50 5.69 -12.87 2.69
CA LYS A 50 6.61 -12.53 3.79
C LYS A 50 6.45 -13.46 4.99
N GLY A 51 5.27 -14.08 5.16
CA GLY A 51 4.99 -14.98 6.28
C GLY A 51 4.80 -14.26 7.61
N GLU A 52 4.50 -12.95 7.57
CA GLU A 52 4.29 -12.15 8.77
C GLU A 52 2.84 -12.29 9.27
N GLU A 53 2.67 -12.27 10.59
CA GLU A 53 1.34 -12.30 11.20
C GLU A 53 0.65 -10.94 11.07
N LEU A 54 -0.26 -10.85 10.11
CA LEU A 54 -1.14 -9.70 9.92
C LEU A 54 -2.60 -10.19 9.94
N PRO A 55 -3.48 -9.64 10.81
CA PRO A 55 -4.88 -10.04 10.83
C PRO A 55 -5.57 -9.75 9.49
N VAL A 56 -6.45 -10.66 9.05
CA VAL A 56 -7.26 -10.43 7.85
C VAL A 56 -8.13 -9.19 8.05
N GLY A 57 -8.07 -8.26 7.09
CA GLY A 57 -8.78 -7.00 7.13
C GLY A 57 -8.11 -5.90 7.96
N ALA A 58 -6.88 -6.11 8.45
CA ALA A 58 -6.12 -5.09 9.17
C ALA A 58 -5.98 -3.79 8.37
N VAL A 59 -5.83 -3.88 7.05
CA VAL A 59 -5.79 -2.71 6.16
C VAL A 59 -7.11 -1.92 6.21
N LEU A 60 -8.25 -2.60 6.19
CA LEU A 60 -9.57 -1.96 6.20
C LEU A 60 -9.83 -1.28 7.55
N ALA A 61 -9.46 -1.95 8.64
CA ALA A 61 -9.54 -1.38 9.98
C ALA A 61 -8.68 -0.10 10.09
N GLY A 62 -7.43 -0.14 9.61
CA GLY A 62 -6.55 1.02 9.58
C GLY A 62 -7.11 2.18 8.74
N LEU A 63 -7.71 1.90 7.58
CA LEU A 63 -8.37 2.92 6.76
C LEU A 63 -9.55 3.59 7.49
N ALA A 64 -10.37 2.80 8.19
CA ALA A 64 -11.51 3.33 8.96
C ALA A 64 -11.05 4.29 10.08
N GLU A 65 -9.89 4.02 10.70
CA GLU A 65 -9.29 4.90 11.72
C GLU A 65 -8.63 6.17 11.16
N VAL A 66 -8.23 6.19 9.89
CA VAL A 66 -7.66 7.39 9.27
C VAL A 66 -8.77 8.37 8.89
N GLY A 67 -9.94 7.88 8.47
CA GLY A 67 -11.11 8.72 8.17
C GLY A 67 -11.66 9.51 9.36
N THR A 68 -11.27 9.16 10.59
CA THR A 68 -11.69 9.83 11.83
C THR A 68 -10.64 10.78 12.40
N ARG A 69 -9.41 10.80 11.86
CA ARG A 69 -8.35 11.70 12.29
C ARG A 69 -8.36 12.97 11.42
N PRO A 70 -8.57 14.18 12.01
CA PRO A 70 -8.43 15.42 11.24
C PRO A 70 -6.98 15.49 10.74
N GLY A 71 -6.81 15.52 9.41
CA GLY A 71 -5.50 15.47 8.78
C GLY A 71 -4.58 16.57 9.30
N LYS A 72 -3.49 16.18 9.97
CA LYS A 72 -2.39 17.11 10.22
C LYS A 72 -1.70 17.30 8.88
N MET A 73 -2.07 18.38 8.19
CA MET A 73 -1.38 18.86 6.99
C MET A 73 0.11 18.99 7.33
N ILE A 74 0.92 18.10 6.76
CA ILE A 74 2.37 18.13 6.91
C ILE A 74 2.80 19.38 6.12
N ARG A 75 3.20 20.43 6.84
CA ARG A 75 3.80 21.61 6.19
C ARG A 75 5.17 21.18 5.70
N GLU A 76 5.41 21.30 4.41
CA GLU A 76 6.77 21.28 3.86
C GLU A 76 7.47 22.55 4.36
N GLU A 77 8.61 22.36 5.02
CA GLU A 77 9.53 23.42 5.47
C GLU A 77 10.63 23.67 4.45
#